data_AF-A0AAV0BLF3-F1
#
_entry.id   AF-A0AAV0BLF3-F1
#
_cell.length_a   1.000
_cell.length_b   1.000
_cell.length_c   1.000
_cell.angle_alpha   90.00
_cell.angle_beta   90.00
_cell.angle_gamma   90.00
#
_symmetry.space_group_name_H-M   'P 1'
#
loop_
_entity.id
_entity.type
_entity.pdbx_description
1 polymer ?
#
loop_
_entity_poly.entity_id
_entity_poly.type
_entity_poly.pdbx_seq_one_letter_code
_entity_poly.pdbx_strand_id
1 'polypeptide(L)'
;CQTTDSKTIEKGTFQPSELGTLSFWNVNYDRELESFKEFGDEGEVWFRLWKRTTLFLLVQGGYGVENLTGIDYSAGSIELTNEIDIIKDEVNPPLLNSNGKERRGWDLITDKGTFEAICLSNEELEGRKLSEHYPSRISDLLVKPGGIFLITSCNWTEDEINLEIWLRVHSKIPRHCFTFGGNSGSTITTIAFEAC
;
A
#
# COMPACT_ATOMS: atom_id res chain seq x y z
N CYS A 1 -27.14 19.42 -29.08
CA CYS A 1 -25.73 19.32 -29.49
C CYS A 1 -24.92 20.13 -28.50
N GLN A 2 -24.11 19.57 -27.62
CA GLN A 2 -23.16 18.46 -27.80
C GLN A 2 -23.28 17.46 -26.64
N THR A 3 -23.30 16.19 -27.00
CA THR A 3 -23.08 15.06 -26.09
C THR A 3 -21.64 15.11 -25.60
N THR A 4 -21.44 15.18 -24.28
CA THR A 4 -20.13 14.97 -23.68
C THR A 4 -19.74 13.52 -23.88
N ASP A 5 -18.72 13.29 -24.71
CA ASP A 5 -18.13 11.97 -24.89
C ASP A 5 -17.67 11.43 -23.53
N SER A 6 -18.34 10.39 -23.04
CA SER A 6 -17.86 9.56 -21.96
C SER A 6 -16.58 8.88 -22.45
N LYS A 7 -15.42 9.46 -22.15
CA LYS A 7 -14.13 8.76 -22.31
C LYS A 7 -14.21 7.50 -21.46
N THR A 8 -14.24 6.34 -22.11
CA THR A 8 -14.00 5.06 -21.45
C THR A 8 -12.63 5.14 -20.79
N ILE A 9 -12.58 5.10 -19.46
CA ILE A 9 -11.31 5.03 -18.73
C ILE A 9 -10.82 3.58 -18.89
N GLU A 10 -9.76 3.39 -19.67
CA GLU A 10 -9.13 2.07 -19.78
C GLU A 10 -8.46 1.71 -18.47
N LYS A 11 -8.57 0.43 -18.09
CA LYS A 11 -7.93 -0.11 -16.91
C LYS A 11 -6.41 -0.04 -17.11
N GLY A 12 -5.69 0.65 -16.22
CA GLY A 12 -4.25 0.82 -16.33
C GLY A 12 -3.53 -0.54 -16.27
N THR A 13 -3.06 -1.05 -17.40
CA THR A 13 -2.25 -2.27 -17.42
C THR A 13 -0.79 -1.91 -17.53
N PHE A 14 -0.06 -1.95 -16.41
CA PHE A 14 1.38 -1.83 -16.44
C PHE A 14 2.02 -3.11 -16.96
N GLN A 15 3.10 -2.94 -17.73
CA GLN A 15 3.97 -4.06 -18.03
C GLN A 15 4.76 -4.41 -16.76
N PRO A 16 4.97 -5.71 -16.51
CA PRO A 16 5.82 -6.17 -15.41
C PRO A 16 7.19 -5.51 -15.45
N SER A 17 7.76 -5.23 -14.29
CA SER A 17 9.10 -4.62 -14.20
C SER A 17 9.88 -5.15 -13.01
N GLU A 18 11.18 -4.86 -12.96
CA GLU A 18 12.04 -5.25 -11.84
C GLU A 18 11.50 -4.70 -10.50
N LEU A 19 10.86 -3.52 -10.50
CA LEU A 19 10.24 -2.91 -9.31
C LEU A 19 9.09 -3.75 -8.72
N GLY A 20 8.55 -4.71 -9.46
CA GLY A 20 7.54 -5.65 -8.98
C GLY A 20 8.13 -6.95 -8.39
N THR A 21 9.46 -7.10 -8.39
CA THR A 21 10.10 -8.37 -8.00
C THR A 21 10.66 -8.32 -6.57
N LEU A 22 10.48 -9.41 -5.82
CA LEU A 22 11.09 -9.59 -4.51
C LEU A 22 12.62 -9.49 -4.55
N SER A 23 13.26 -10.02 -5.61
CA SER A 23 14.71 -9.94 -5.78
C SER A 23 15.21 -8.50 -5.86
N PHE A 24 14.52 -7.63 -6.61
CA PHE A 24 14.88 -6.21 -6.67
C PHE A 24 14.83 -5.58 -5.28
N TRP A 25 13.72 -5.77 -4.56
CA TRP A 25 13.56 -5.16 -3.25
C TRP A 25 14.52 -5.71 -2.20
N ASN A 26 14.80 -7.02 -2.19
CA ASN A 26 15.83 -7.60 -1.31
C ASN A 26 17.19 -6.93 -1.53
N VAL A 27 17.65 -6.80 -2.78
CA VAL A 27 18.95 -6.17 -3.07
C VAL A 27 18.97 -4.68 -2.67
N ASN A 28 17.84 -3.98 -2.71
CA ASN A 28 17.76 -2.60 -2.22
C ASN A 28 17.77 -2.55 -0.69
N TYR A 29 17.00 -3.40 -0.01
CA TYR A 29 16.97 -3.44 1.45
C TYR A 29 18.28 -3.91 2.06
N ASP A 30 18.99 -4.85 1.43
CA ASP A 30 20.33 -5.27 1.86
C ASP A 30 21.32 -4.09 1.81
N ARG A 31 21.25 -3.27 0.76
CA ARG A 31 22.09 -2.06 0.62
C ARG A 31 21.72 -0.98 1.62
N GLU A 32 20.43 -0.77 1.88
CA GLU A 32 19.95 0.17 2.91
C GLU A 32 20.41 -0.27 4.30
N LEU A 33 20.32 -1.56 4.60
CA LEU A 33 20.77 -2.15 5.87
C LEU A 33 22.29 -2.01 6.06
N GLU A 34 23.08 -2.26 5.03
CA GLU A 34 24.54 -2.05 5.07
C GLU A 34 24.87 -0.58 5.31
N SER A 35 24.20 0.32 4.59
CA SER A 35 24.37 1.78 4.76
C SER A 35 23.98 2.25 6.16
N PHE A 36 22.90 1.72 6.73
CA PHE A 36 22.48 2.02 8.09
C PHE A 36 23.50 1.52 9.12
N LYS A 37 24.01 0.29 8.96
CA LYS A 37 25.02 -0.30 9.86
C LYS A 37 26.36 0.46 9.81
N GLU A 38 26.77 0.92 8.63
CA GLU A 38 28.06 1.60 8.44
C GLU A 38 28.01 3.09 8.81
N PHE A 39 26.94 3.80 8.43
CA PHE A 39 26.88 5.26 8.51
C PHE A 39 25.77 5.81 9.41
N GLY A 40 24.88 4.95 9.92
CA GLY A 40 23.61 5.40 10.52
C GLY A 40 22.70 6.09 9.51
N ASP A 41 22.95 5.88 8.20
CA ASP A 41 22.13 6.47 7.15
C ASP A 41 20.84 5.67 7.00
N GLU A 42 19.72 6.37 7.10
CA GLU A 42 18.39 5.80 7.00
C GLU A 42 17.93 5.64 5.53
N GLY A 43 18.80 5.96 4.55
CA GLY A 43 18.60 5.74 3.11
C GLY A 43 17.83 6.85 2.37
N GLU A 44 17.83 6.87 1.04
CA GLU A 44 17.13 7.91 0.26
C GLU A 44 15.63 7.61 0.06
N VAL A 45 14.78 8.56 0.49
CA VAL A 45 13.35 8.80 0.14
C VAL A 45 12.35 7.67 0.38
N TRP A 46 12.66 6.40 0.11
CA TRP A 46 11.76 5.26 0.32
C TRP A 46 11.60 4.91 1.82
N PHE A 47 12.68 5.00 2.59
CA PHE A 47 12.67 4.79 4.04
C PHE A 47 12.52 6.08 4.87
N ARG A 48 13.12 7.20 4.45
CA ARG A 48 13.09 8.45 5.26
C ARG A 48 11.74 9.14 5.39
N LEU A 49 10.77 8.87 4.50
CA LEU A 49 9.48 9.60 4.49
C LEU A 49 8.22 8.75 4.32
N TRP A 50 8.32 7.43 4.18
CA TRP A 50 7.22 6.70 3.55
C TRP A 50 6.87 5.34 4.18
N LYS A 51 7.80 4.39 4.41
CA LYS A 51 7.49 3.16 5.19
C LYS A 51 7.62 3.37 6.69
N ARG A 52 8.73 3.98 7.12
CA ARG A 52 8.98 4.39 8.50
C ARG A 52 7.96 5.40 9.02
N THR A 53 7.41 6.20 8.11
CA THR A 53 6.50 7.31 8.42
C THR A 53 5.08 6.86 8.68
N THR A 54 4.53 5.83 8.05
CA THR A 54 3.11 5.53 8.27
C THR A 54 2.85 5.04 9.69
N LEU A 55 3.60 4.03 10.15
CA LEU A 55 3.46 3.52 11.52
C LEU A 55 3.91 4.56 12.55
N PHE A 56 5.02 5.26 12.32
CA PHE A 56 5.48 6.32 13.21
C PHE A 56 4.48 7.49 13.31
N LEU A 57 3.86 7.91 12.20
CA LEU A 57 2.83 8.94 12.21
C LEU A 57 1.56 8.47 12.92
N LEU A 58 1.21 7.18 12.80
CA LEU A 58 0.11 6.62 13.58
C LEU A 58 0.43 6.68 15.07
N VAL A 59 1.65 6.30 15.49
CA VAL A 59 2.07 6.45 16.89
C VAL A 59 2.03 7.92 17.34
N GLN A 60 2.57 8.85 16.54
CA GLN A 60 2.49 10.29 16.84
C GLN A 60 1.06 10.83 16.86
N GLY A 61 0.17 10.21 16.08
CA GLY A 61 -1.27 10.48 16.06
C GLY A 61 -2.02 9.89 17.25
N GLY A 62 -1.33 9.19 18.16
CA GLY A 62 -1.91 8.64 19.39
C GLY A 62 -2.35 7.18 19.30
N TYR A 63 -2.01 6.46 18.23
CA TYR A 63 -2.28 5.03 18.13
C TYR A 63 -1.27 4.25 18.98
N GLY A 64 -1.77 3.37 19.86
CA GLY A 64 -0.92 2.51 20.69
C GLY A 64 -0.10 1.55 19.84
N VAL A 65 1.22 1.49 20.08
CA VAL A 65 2.17 0.63 19.35
C VAL A 65 1.77 -0.84 19.34
N GLU A 66 1.12 -1.29 20.42
CA GLU A 66 0.62 -2.65 20.60
C GLU A 66 -0.54 -3.02 19.67
N ASN A 67 -1.16 -2.02 19.03
CA ASN A 67 -2.25 -2.21 18.06
C ASN A 67 -1.78 -2.00 16.61
N LEU A 68 -0.50 -1.69 16.42
CA LEU A 68 0.07 -1.42 15.11
C LEU A 68 0.88 -2.61 14.64
N THR A 69 0.83 -2.85 13.33
CA THR A 69 1.48 -4.00 12.74
C THR A 69 1.92 -3.66 11.33
N GLY A 70 3.22 -3.79 11.07
CA GLY A 70 3.81 -3.63 9.75
C GLY A 70 4.05 -4.98 9.09
N ILE A 71 3.71 -5.09 7.81
CA ILE A 71 4.03 -6.27 6.99
C ILE A 71 4.94 -5.88 5.84
N ASP A 72 5.91 -6.72 5.55
CA ASP A 72 6.72 -6.64 4.36
C ASP A 72 7.02 -8.05 3.85
N TYR A 73 7.14 -8.22 2.53
CA TYR A 73 7.49 -9.49 1.92
C TYR A 73 9.02 -9.67 1.82
N SER A 74 9.79 -8.60 2.02
CA SER A 74 11.25 -8.65 2.10
C SER A 74 11.75 -8.85 3.54
N ALA A 75 12.53 -9.91 3.75
CA ALA A 75 13.21 -10.15 5.02
C ALA A 75 14.16 -9.01 5.42
N GLY A 76 14.86 -8.42 4.45
CA GLY A 76 15.76 -7.28 4.69
C GLY A 76 15.01 -6.04 5.20
N SER A 77 13.80 -5.79 4.70
CA SER A 77 12.94 -4.72 5.23
C SER A 77 12.48 -4.98 6.67
N ILE A 78 12.21 -6.24 7.01
CA ILE A 78 11.84 -6.65 8.37
C ILE A 78 13.04 -6.48 9.32
N GLU A 79 14.23 -6.94 8.90
CA GLU A 79 15.47 -6.78 9.67
C GLU A 79 15.77 -5.29 9.91
N LEU A 80 15.70 -4.47 8.87
CA LEU A 80 15.92 -3.02 8.97
C LEU A 80 14.90 -2.37 9.92
N THR A 81 13.64 -2.82 9.93
CA THR A 81 12.63 -2.31 10.87
C THR A 81 12.94 -2.67 12.32
N ASN A 82 13.48 -3.89 12.57
CA ASN A 82 13.88 -4.34 13.90
C ASN A 82 15.07 -3.54 14.46
N GLU A 83 16.01 -3.15 13.61
CA GLU A 83 17.15 -2.29 14.00
C GLU A 83 16.71 -0.88 14.43
N ILE A 84 15.55 -0.41 13.96
CA ILE A 84 15.03 0.95 14.22
C ILE A 84 14.09 0.99 15.45
N ASP A 85 13.82 -0.16 16.09
CA ASP A 85 13.08 -0.29 17.37
C ASP A 85 11.66 0.31 17.39
N ILE A 86 10.91 0.21 16.27
CA ILE A 86 9.55 0.78 16.18
C ILE A 86 8.46 -0.27 16.43
N ILE A 87 8.59 -1.49 15.91
CA ILE A 87 7.61 -2.59 16.04
C ILE A 87 8.37 -3.91 16.11
N LYS A 88 8.11 -4.72 17.15
CA LYS A 88 8.87 -5.95 17.45
C LYS A 88 8.13 -7.26 17.16
N ASP A 89 6.86 -7.20 16.80
CA ASP A 89 6.03 -8.41 16.76
C ASP A 89 5.85 -8.96 15.35
N GLU A 90 6.11 -10.25 15.21
CA GLU A 90 5.85 -11.04 14.01
C GLU A 90 4.34 -11.13 13.77
N VAL A 91 3.91 -10.78 12.55
CA VAL A 91 2.49 -10.69 12.22
C VAL A 91 1.94 -12.08 11.99
N ASN A 92 1.13 -12.56 12.93
CA ASN A 92 0.15 -13.58 12.58
C ASN A 92 -1.02 -12.86 11.89
N PRO A 93 -1.20 -13.01 10.56
CA PRO A 93 -2.35 -12.40 9.90
C PRO A 93 -3.61 -12.90 10.61
N PRO A 94 -4.59 -12.03 10.88
CA PRO A 94 -5.78 -12.44 11.58
C PRO A 94 -6.46 -13.58 10.80
N LEU A 95 -6.42 -14.78 11.38
CA LEU A 95 -7.00 -15.97 10.78
C LEU A 95 -8.53 -15.88 10.88
N LEU A 96 -9.19 -16.06 9.74
CA LEU A 96 -10.58 -16.55 9.72
C LEU A 96 -10.58 -17.87 10.49
N ASN A 97 -11.10 -17.89 11.71
CA ASN A 97 -11.36 -19.18 12.35
C ASN A 97 -12.45 -19.90 11.54
N SER A 98 -12.18 -21.16 11.19
CA SER A 98 -13.04 -22.04 10.38
C SER A 98 -14.48 -22.20 10.89
N ASN A 99 -14.77 -21.67 12.08
CA ASN A 99 -16.08 -21.68 12.73
C ASN A 99 -16.90 -20.40 12.50
N GLY A 100 -16.39 -19.40 11.76
CA GLY A 100 -17.15 -18.23 11.32
C GLY A 100 -17.62 -17.28 12.42
N LYS A 101 -17.08 -17.41 13.64
CA LYS A 101 -17.56 -16.68 14.84
C LYS A 101 -16.69 -15.51 15.28
N GLU A 102 -15.44 -15.42 14.83
CA GLU A 102 -14.57 -14.29 15.15
C GLU A 102 -13.80 -13.89 13.88
N ARG A 103 -14.30 -12.87 13.17
CA ARG A 103 -13.49 -12.18 12.16
C ARG A 103 -12.49 -11.31 12.91
N ARG A 104 -11.27 -11.82 13.11
CA ARG A 104 -10.16 -10.93 13.43
C ARG A 104 -9.78 -10.19 12.16
N GLY A 105 -9.44 -8.91 12.28
CA GLY A 105 -9.11 -8.05 11.16
C GLY A 105 -8.92 -6.63 11.66
N TRP A 106 -8.67 -5.73 10.72
CA TRP A 106 -8.23 -4.37 11.00
C TRP A 106 -9.38 -3.38 10.82
N ASP A 107 -9.36 -2.30 11.60
CA ASP A 107 -10.15 -1.07 11.37
C ASP A 107 -9.42 -0.10 10.44
N LEU A 108 -8.10 -0.18 10.36
CA LEU A 108 -7.29 0.63 9.47
C LEU A 108 -6.25 -0.24 8.76
N ILE A 109 -6.25 -0.19 7.43
CA ILE A 109 -5.18 -0.72 6.60
C ILE A 109 -4.58 0.42 5.80
N THR A 110 -3.26 0.53 5.78
CA THR A 110 -2.55 1.53 4.99
C THR A 110 -1.69 0.85 3.93
N ASP A 111 -1.84 1.21 2.66
CA ASP A 111 -0.93 0.80 1.58
C ASP A 111 -0.12 1.99 1.11
N LYS A 112 1.19 1.78 1.05
CA LYS A 112 2.13 2.77 0.54
C LYS A 112 3.18 2.13 -0.35
N GLY A 113 2.72 1.62 -1.49
CA GLY A 113 3.52 1.07 -2.57
C GLY A 113 3.48 -0.46 -2.71
N THR A 114 2.68 -1.16 -1.89
CA THR A 114 2.53 -2.61 -2.01
C THR A 114 1.65 -2.93 -3.21
N PHE A 115 0.55 -2.20 -3.40
CA PHE A 115 -0.30 -2.29 -4.59
C PHE A 115 0.49 -2.05 -5.88
N GLU A 116 1.42 -1.09 -5.87
CA GLU A 116 2.32 -0.79 -7.00
C GLU A 116 3.19 -1.99 -7.35
N ALA A 117 3.90 -2.54 -6.37
CA ALA A 117 4.77 -3.69 -6.58
C ALA A 117 3.97 -4.91 -7.09
N ILE A 118 2.76 -5.11 -6.56
CA ILE A 118 1.85 -6.17 -7.01
C ILE A 118 1.42 -5.96 -8.47
N CYS A 119 1.07 -4.74 -8.86
CA CYS A 119 0.68 -4.44 -10.24
C CYS A 119 1.84 -4.53 -11.24
N LEU A 120 3.07 -4.33 -10.78
CA LEU A 120 4.30 -4.48 -11.57
C LEU A 120 4.87 -5.91 -11.53
N SER A 121 4.24 -6.81 -10.78
CA SER A 121 4.66 -8.21 -10.67
C SER A 121 4.08 -9.05 -11.82
N ASN A 122 4.83 -10.09 -12.18
CA ASN A 122 4.41 -11.14 -13.10
C ASN A 122 3.87 -12.39 -12.38
N GLU A 123 3.79 -12.34 -11.05
CA GLU A 123 3.34 -13.47 -10.25
C GLU A 123 1.83 -13.67 -10.38
N GLU A 124 1.45 -14.94 -10.33
CA GLU A 124 0.06 -15.38 -10.39
C GLU A 124 -0.25 -16.28 -9.21
N LEU A 125 -1.46 -16.15 -8.70
CA LEU A 125 -2.05 -17.05 -7.73
C LEU A 125 -3.29 -17.67 -8.36
N GLU A 126 -3.35 -19.00 -8.42
CA GLU A 126 -4.48 -19.73 -9.01
C GLU A 126 -4.79 -19.31 -10.48
N GLY A 127 -3.74 -19.02 -11.26
CA GLY A 127 -3.86 -18.65 -12.67
C GLY A 127 -4.42 -17.24 -12.93
N ARG A 128 -4.42 -16.37 -11.91
CA ARG A 128 -4.77 -14.95 -12.02
C ARG A 128 -3.67 -14.09 -11.42
N LYS A 129 -3.52 -12.86 -11.92
CA LYS A 129 -2.49 -11.93 -11.42
C LYS A 129 -2.75 -11.58 -9.97
N LEU A 130 -1.68 -11.35 -9.20
CA LEU A 130 -1.80 -10.92 -7.80
C LEU A 130 -2.65 -9.66 -7.64
N SER A 131 -2.59 -8.72 -8.59
CA SER A 131 -3.40 -7.49 -8.57
C SER A 131 -4.91 -7.74 -8.61
N GLU A 132 -5.35 -8.84 -9.21
CA GLU A 132 -6.77 -9.22 -9.25
C GLU A 132 -7.28 -9.77 -7.92
N HIS A 133 -6.38 -10.30 -7.09
CA HIS A 133 -6.71 -10.81 -5.74
C HIS A 133 -6.62 -9.73 -4.68
N TYR A 134 -5.78 -8.72 -4.89
CA TYR A 134 -5.45 -7.71 -3.88
C TYR A 134 -6.68 -6.99 -3.28
N PRO A 135 -7.65 -6.49 -4.07
CA PRO A 135 -8.84 -5.82 -3.51
C PRO A 135 -9.66 -6.75 -2.60
N SER A 136 -9.79 -8.02 -2.98
CA SER A 136 -10.50 -9.02 -2.16
C SER A 136 -9.76 -9.29 -0.85
N ARG A 137 -8.42 -9.36 -0.88
CA ARG A 137 -7.61 -9.52 0.33
C ARG A 137 -7.76 -8.33 1.28
N ILE A 138 -7.77 -7.09 0.77
CA ILE A 138 -8.01 -5.91 1.59
C ILE A 138 -9.41 -5.97 2.21
N SER A 139 -10.42 -6.33 1.43
CA SER A 139 -11.79 -6.49 1.94
C SER A 139 -11.91 -7.58 3.01
N ASP A 140 -11.20 -8.70 2.86
CA ASP A 140 -11.21 -9.79 3.83
C ASP A 140 -10.52 -9.42 5.15
N LEU A 141 -9.51 -8.53 5.09
CA LEU A 141 -8.77 -8.05 6.26
C LEU A 141 -9.44 -6.86 6.94
N LEU A 142 -10.20 -6.05 6.21
CA LEU A 142 -10.91 -4.87 6.71
C LEU A 142 -12.30 -5.23 7.24
N VAL A 143 -12.33 -5.97 8.35
CA VAL A 143 -13.55 -6.69 8.82
C VAL A 143 -14.48 -5.85 9.70
N LYS A 144 -14.04 -4.68 10.17
CA LYS A 144 -14.84 -3.84 11.08
C LYS A 144 -15.71 -2.88 10.26
N PRO A 145 -17.02 -2.75 10.57
CA PRO A 145 -17.88 -1.75 9.93
C PRO A 145 -17.28 -0.35 10.08
N GLY A 146 -17.22 0.41 8.97
CA GLY A 146 -16.56 1.72 8.95
C GLY A 146 -15.03 1.67 8.97
N GLY A 147 -14.43 0.48 8.80
CA GLY A 147 -12.99 0.35 8.66
C GLY A 147 -12.48 1.09 7.42
N ILE A 148 -11.27 1.63 7.51
CA ILE A 148 -10.65 2.46 6.47
C ILE A 148 -9.49 1.73 5.81
N PHE A 149 -9.46 1.75 4.48
CA PHE A 149 -8.29 1.44 3.69
C PHE A 149 -7.71 2.74 3.10
N LEU A 150 -6.49 3.11 3.52
CA LEU A 150 -5.80 4.30 3.06
C LEU A 150 -4.68 3.90 2.09
N ILE A 151 -4.85 4.17 0.80
CA ILE A 151 -3.82 3.90 -0.22
C ILE A 151 -3.15 5.20 -0.64
N THR A 152 -1.83 5.18 -0.74
CA THR A 152 -1.06 6.23 -1.42
C THR A 152 -0.22 5.66 -2.55
N SER A 153 -0.41 6.24 -3.73
CA SER A 153 0.20 5.83 -4.99
C SER A 153 0.94 7.00 -5.64
N CYS A 154 2.03 6.70 -6.35
CA CYS A 154 2.77 7.66 -7.17
C CYS A 154 2.60 7.42 -8.68
N ASN A 155 2.05 6.27 -9.09
CA ASN A 155 1.92 5.90 -10.49
C ASN A 155 0.46 5.84 -10.97
N TRP A 156 -0.51 5.86 -10.05
CA TRP A 156 -1.93 5.73 -10.37
C TRP A 156 -2.69 7.00 -10.03
N THR A 157 -3.60 7.35 -10.94
CA THR A 157 -4.59 8.42 -10.74
C THR A 157 -5.72 7.95 -9.83
N GLU A 158 -6.52 8.91 -9.35
CA GLU A 158 -7.71 8.60 -8.55
C GLU A 158 -8.69 7.71 -9.29
N ASP A 159 -8.92 7.98 -10.57
CA ASP A 159 -9.84 7.21 -11.39
C ASP A 159 -9.35 5.77 -11.59
N GLU A 160 -8.06 5.57 -11.83
CA GLU A 160 -7.52 4.22 -12.02
C GLU A 160 -7.54 3.40 -10.72
N ILE A 161 -7.22 4.00 -9.57
CA ILE A 161 -7.33 3.30 -8.27
C ILE A 161 -8.79 2.92 -7.99
N ASN A 162 -9.74 3.80 -8.27
CA ASN A 162 -11.17 3.52 -8.06
C ASN A 162 -11.70 2.38 -8.95
N LEU A 163 -11.08 2.12 -10.09
CA LEU A 163 -11.40 0.97 -10.95
C LEU A 163 -10.86 -0.35 -10.41
N GLU A 164 -9.74 -0.31 -9.68
CA GLU A 164 -9.10 -1.49 -9.11
C GLU A 164 -9.63 -1.83 -7.72
N ILE A 165 -9.86 -0.82 -6.88
CA ILE A 165 -10.30 -0.98 -5.50
C ILE A 165 -11.81 -0.84 -5.41
N TRP A 166 -12.52 -1.96 -5.30
CA TRP A 166 -14.00 -2.01 -5.30
C TRP A 166 -14.66 -1.61 -3.97
N LEU A 167 -13.99 -0.81 -3.16
CA LEU A 167 -14.49 -0.30 -1.89
C LEU A 167 -15.15 1.08 -2.09
N ARG A 168 -15.95 1.52 -1.11
CA ARG A 168 -16.58 2.86 -1.16
C ARG A 168 -15.54 3.93 -0.90
N VAL A 169 -15.42 4.93 -1.78
CA VAL A 169 -14.57 6.10 -1.52
C VAL A 169 -15.13 6.87 -0.31
N HIS A 170 -14.31 7.07 0.72
CA HIS A 170 -14.64 7.89 1.90
C HIS A 170 -14.16 9.34 1.72
N SER A 171 -12.88 9.52 1.42
CA SER A 171 -12.26 10.84 1.31
C SER A 171 -10.95 10.79 0.55
N LYS A 172 -10.47 11.95 0.11
CA LYS A 172 -9.15 12.10 -0.52
C LYS A 172 -8.34 13.19 0.12
N ILE A 173 -7.01 13.05 0.11
CA ILE A 173 -6.10 14.10 0.56
C ILE A 173 -5.80 15.01 -0.64
N PRO A 174 -6.16 16.30 -0.59
CA PRO A 174 -5.86 17.23 -1.66
C PRO A 174 -4.34 17.35 -1.83
N ARG A 175 -3.86 17.24 -3.07
CA ARG A 175 -2.44 17.46 -3.42
C ARG A 175 -2.34 18.55 -4.48
N HIS A 176 -1.17 19.16 -4.57
CA HIS A 176 -0.90 20.12 -5.63
C HIS A 176 -0.98 19.40 -6.98
N CYS A 177 -1.84 19.91 -7.86
CA CYS A 177 -1.96 19.40 -9.22
C CYS A 177 -1.15 20.28 -10.17
N PHE A 178 -0.54 19.66 -11.17
CA PHE A 178 0.04 20.33 -12.33
C PHE A 178 -0.82 20.00 -13.56
N THR A 179 -0.90 20.94 -14.50
CA THR A 179 -1.69 20.76 -15.72
C THR A 179 -0.76 20.86 -16.92
N PHE A 180 -0.77 19.85 -17.78
CA PHE A 180 0.01 19.81 -19.00
C PHE A 180 -0.84 19.23 -20.14
N GLY A 181 -0.92 19.93 -21.27
CA GLY A 181 -1.69 19.46 -22.44
C GLY A 181 -3.19 19.27 -22.21
N GLY A 182 -3.78 19.96 -21.22
CA GLY A 182 -5.20 19.84 -20.88
C GLY A 182 -5.55 18.72 -19.89
N ASN A 183 -4.55 17.94 -19.44
CA ASN A 183 -4.72 16.94 -18.38
C ASN A 183 -4.10 17.48 -17.09
N SER A 184 -4.81 17.32 -15.97
CA SER A 184 -4.34 17.68 -14.64
C SER A 184 -4.06 16.43 -13.82
N GLY A 185 -2.93 16.39 -13.13
CA GLY A 185 -2.55 15.27 -12.27
C GLY A 185 -1.70 15.73 -11.09
N SER A 186 -1.57 14.87 -10.08
CA SER A 186 -0.58 15.04 -9.01
C SER A 186 0.48 13.97 -9.13
N THR A 187 1.67 14.23 -8.57
CA THR A 187 2.74 13.22 -8.49
C THR A 187 2.41 12.12 -7.49
N ILE A 188 1.43 12.37 -6.60
CA ILE A 188 1.00 11.44 -5.56
C ILE A 188 -0.52 11.53 -5.41
N THR A 189 -1.17 10.37 -5.39
CA THR A 189 -2.61 10.22 -5.11
C THR A 189 -2.77 9.52 -3.76
N THR A 190 -3.54 10.10 -2.82
CA THR A 190 -3.91 9.43 -1.56
C THR A 190 -5.42 9.40 -1.38
N ILE A 191 -5.99 8.19 -1.26
CA ILE A 191 -7.43 7.96 -1.15
C ILE A 191 -7.71 7.07 0.06
N ALA A 192 -8.74 7.44 0.81
CA ALA A 192 -9.32 6.60 1.84
C ALA A 192 -10.60 5.96 1.29
N PHE A 193 -10.67 4.64 1.41
CA PHE A 193 -11.84 3.83 1.15
C PHE A 193 -12.42 3.33 2.47
N GLU A 194 -13.72 3.08 2.52
CA GLU A 194 -14.43 2.57 3.69
C GLU A 194 -15.07 1.22 3.37
N ALA A 195 -14.93 0.27 4.30
CA ALA A 195 -15.66 -0.99 4.28
C ALA A 195 -17.15 -0.75 4.58
N CYS A 196 -18.02 -1.30 3.74
CA CYS A 196 -19.47 -1.27 3.90
C CYS A 196 -19.96 -2.24 4.97
#